data_AF-A0A7L0GDC3-F1
#
_entry.id   AF-A0A7L0GDC3-F1
#
_cell.length_a   1.000
_cell.length_b   1.000
_cell.length_c   1.000
_cell.angle_alpha   90.00
_cell.angle_beta   90.00
_cell.angle_gamma   90.00
#
_symmetry.space_group_name_H-M   'P 1'
#
loop_
_entity.id
_entity.type
_entity.pdbx_description
1 polymer ?
#
loop_
_entity_poly.entity_id
_entity_poly.type
_entity_poly.pdbx_seq_one_letter_code
_entity_poly.pdbx_strand_id
1 'polypeptide(L)'
;VHSQVCIVFSDFGKMQNVCNLLIEKLGTSVTVSPPHFYHTPEAIDTLRCQVCVAAVGNTRQKAQEVCRLFGQSLGKPLLIREEETKEWGGHIDSHLSSSPDSMTLQERIQNATAYASCRVFAVFEIKGKENRRNKFL
;
A
#
# COMPACT_ATOMS: atom_id res chain seq x y z
N VAL A 1 2.71 42.13 9.82
CA VAL A 1 1.97 41.26 8.87
C VAL A 1 2.63 39.90 8.92
N HIS A 2 1.89 38.83 9.23
CA HIS A 2 2.42 37.46 9.16
C HIS A 2 1.98 36.82 7.84
N SER A 3 2.92 36.18 7.15
CA SER A 3 2.66 35.40 5.94
C SER A 3 2.87 33.92 6.24
N GLN A 4 2.01 33.07 5.71
CA GLN A 4 2.11 31.61 5.86
C GLN A 4 2.40 30.99 4.50
N VAL A 5 3.33 30.03 4.49
CA VAL A 5 3.64 29.22 3.31
C VAL A 5 3.53 27.75 3.71
N CYS A 6 2.73 26.99 2.97
CA CYS A 6 2.63 25.54 3.13
C CYS A 6 3.36 24.87 1.97
N ILE A 7 4.21 23.90 2.27
CA ILE A 7 4.99 23.16 1.28
C ILE A 7 4.71 21.68 1.46
N VAL A 8 4.41 20.99 0.36
CA VAL A 8 4.21 19.55 0.34
C VAL A 8 5.47 18.88 -0.21
N PHE A 9 5.95 17.87 0.51
CA PHE A 9 7.09 17.07 0.10
C PHE A 9 6.70 15.60 0.00
N SER A 10 7.15 14.92 -1.05
CA SER A 10 7.05 13.47 -1.17
C SER A 10 8.32 12.75 -0.67
N ASP A 11 9.37 13.51 -0.36
CA ASP A 11 10.69 13.01 0.06
C ASP A 11 11.10 13.66 1.39
N PHE A 12 11.34 12.83 2.40
CA PHE A 12 11.69 13.29 3.75
C PHE A 12 13.06 13.94 3.84
N GLY A 13 14.03 13.49 3.04
CA GLY A 13 15.37 14.09 3.00
C GLY A 13 15.32 15.50 2.42
N LYS A 14 14.57 15.70 1.33
CA LYS A 14 14.34 17.03 0.75
C LYS A 14 13.59 17.95 1.71
N MET A 15 12.55 17.46 2.38
CA MET A 15 11.84 18.20 3.41
C MET A 15 12.80 18.68 4.50
N GLN A 16 13.59 17.76 5.07
CA GLN A 16 14.53 18.07 6.15
C GLN A 16 15.59 19.10 5.70
N ASN A 17 16.16 18.92 4.50
CA ASN A 17 17.15 19.85 3.95
C ASN A 17 16.58 21.27 3.76
N VAL A 18 15.35 21.38 3.27
CA VAL A 18 14.69 22.69 3.11
C VAL A 18 14.37 23.32 4.47
N CYS A 19 13.86 22.56 5.44
CA CYS A 19 13.62 23.05 6.79
C CYS A 19 14.90 23.58 7.44
N ASN A 20 16.00 22.83 7.35
CA ASN A 20 17.30 23.25 7.87
C ASN A 20 17.78 24.54 7.19
N LEU A 21 17.70 24.61 5.85
CA LEU A 21 18.09 25.79 5.10
C LEU A 21 17.29 27.04 5.51
N LEU A 22 15.97 26.91 5.70
CA LEU A 22 15.12 28.02 6.14
C LEU A 22 15.52 28.52 7.53
N ILE A 23 15.76 27.61 8.47
CA ILE A 23 16.20 27.95 9.83
C ILE A 23 17.58 28.63 9.78
N GLU A 24 18.52 28.08 9.02
CA GLU A 24 19.88 28.63 8.88
C GLU A 24 19.91 30.02 8.26
N LYS A 25 19.07 30.28 7.25
CA LYS A 25 19.11 31.56 6.50
C LYS A 25 18.21 32.64 7.08
N LEU A 26 17.11 32.28 7.74
CA LEU A 26 16.11 33.25 8.22
C LEU A 26 16.08 33.36 9.75
N GLY A 27 16.70 32.44 10.47
CA GLY A 27 16.83 32.47 11.93
C GLY A 27 15.48 32.62 12.63
N THR A 28 15.37 33.60 13.52
CA THR A 28 14.16 33.88 14.32
C THR A 28 13.02 34.51 13.51
N SER A 29 13.26 34.89 12.25
CA SER A 29 12.23 35.48 11.38
C SER A 29 11.30 34.42 10.78
N VAL A 30 11.60 33.13 10.97
CA VAL A 30 10.78 32.01 10.52
C VAL A 30 10.44 31.09 11.68
N THR A 31 9.24 30.51 11.65
CA THR A 31 8.85 29.42 12.54
C THR A 31 8.46 28.24 11.66
N VAL A 32 9.16 27.12 11.81
CA VAL A 32 8.86 25.88 11.09
C VAL A 32 8.07 24.97 12.03
N SER A 33 6.81 24.71 11.68
CA SER A 33 5.99 23.75 12.42
C SER A 33 6.44 22.33 12.13
N PRO A 34 6.20 21.38 13.05
CA PRO A 34 6.38 19.96 12.77
C PRO A 34 5.61 19.50 11.51
N PRO A 35 6.12 18.51 10.76
CA PRO A 35 5.47 18.04 9.54
C PRO A 35 4.14 17.34 9.84
N HIS A 36 3.24 17.44 8.86
CA HIS A 36 1.98 16.71 8.81
C HIS A 36 2.08 15.63 7.73
N PHE A 37 1.84 14.38 8.12
CA PHE A 37 1.92 13.22 7.22
C PHE A 37 0.52 12.81 6.81
N TYR A 38 0.32 12.61 5.51
CA TYR A 38 -0.95 12.17 4.96
C TYR A 38 -0.71 11.40 3.66
N HIS A 39 -1.72 10.64 3.25
CA HIS A 39 -1.77 10.01 1.94
C HIS A 39 -2.79 10.72 1.07
N THR A 40 -2.49 10.86 -0.22
CA THR A 40 -3.50 11.34 -1.17
C THR A 40 -4.51 10.23 -1.46
N PRO A 41 -5.75 10.54 -1.87
CA PRO A 41 -6.72 9.53 -2.27
C PRO A 41 -6.18 8.57 -3.34
N GLU A 42 -5.39 9.09 -4.29
CA GLU A 42 -4.80 8.30 -5.37
C GLU A 42 -3.75 7.30 -4.86
N ALA A 43 -2.99 7.67 -3.83
CA ALA A 43 -2.02 6.77 -3.20
C ALA A 43 -2.74 5.61 -2.50
N ILE A 44 -3.87 5.90 -1.84
CA ILE A 44 -4.70 4.89 -1.19
C ILE A 44 -5.38 3.98 -2.24
N ASP A 45 -5.92 4.54 -3.32
CA ASP A 45 -6.50 3.75 -4.42
C ASP A 45 -5.45 2.83 -5.07
N THR A 46 -4.24 3.35 -5.26
CA THR A 46 -3.10 2.56 -5.75
C THR A 46 -2.80 1.39 -4.81
N LEU A 47 -2.79 1.64 -3.49
CA LEU A 47 -2.58 0.59 -2.49
C LEU A 47 -3.68 -0.50 -2.57
N ARG A 48 -4.95 -0.10 -2.72
CA ARG A 48 -6.09 -1.04 -2.89
C ARG A 48 -5.91 -1.92 -4.12
N CYS A 49 -5.56 -1.32 -5.26
CA CYS A 49 -5.30 -2.07 -6.49
C CYS A 49 -4.13 -3.06 -6.32
N GLN A 50 -3.04 -2.63 -5.68
CA GLN A 50 -1.87 -3.48 -5.46
C GLN A 50 -2.21 -4.71 -4.60
N VAL A 51 -2.95 -4.52 -3.49
CA VAL A 51 -3.32 -5.65 -2.62
C VAL A 51 -4.29 -6.62 -3.32
N CYS A 52 -5.19 -6.13 -4.16
CA CYS A 52 -6.09 -6.98 -4.95
C CYS A 52 -5.32 -7.82 -5.98
N VAL A 53 -4.42 -7.19 -6.74
CA VAL A 53 -3.56 -7.91 -7.71
C VAL A 53 -2.71 -8.96 -7.00
N ALA A 54 -2.12 -8.62 -5.85
CA ALA A 54 -1.35 -9.57 -5.05
C ALA A 54 -2.23 -10.74 -4.55
N ALA A 55 -3.46 -10.47 -4.09
CA ALA A 55 -4.39 -11.50 -3.65
C ALA A 55 -4.80 -12.47 -4.78
N VAL A 56 -5.01 -11.95 -6.00
CA VAL A 56 -5.26 -12.76 -7.20
C VAL A 56 -4.03 -13.62 -7.54
N GLY A 57 -2.83 -13.02 -7.51
CA GLY A 57 -1.57 -13.74 -7.73
C GLY A 57 -1.39 -14.90 -6.76
N ASN A 58 -1.59 -14.64 -5.46
CA ASN A 58 -1.54 -15.63 -4.39
C ASN A 58 -2.55 -16.76 -4.60
N THR A 59 -3.79 -16.41 -4.98
CA THR A 59 -4.85 -17.39 -5.24
C THR A 59 -4.51 -18.28 -6.43
N ARG A 60 -4.00 -17.71 -7.52
CA ARG A 60 -3.53 -18.47 -8.69
C ARG A 60 -2.39 -19.42 -8.31
N GLN A 61 -1.41 -18.95 -7.55
CA GLN A 61 -0.28 -19.78 -7.10
C GLN A 61 -0.77 -20.96 -6.23
N LYS A 62 -1.66 -20.70 -5.28
CA LYS A 62 -2.25 -21.76 -4.44
C LYS A 62 -3.02 -22.77 -5.28
N ALA A 63 -3.86 -22.32 -6.21
CA ALA A 63 -4.63 -23.20 -7.10
C ALA A 63 -3.73 -24.06 -7.99
N GLN A 64 -2.62 -23.50 -8.48
CA GLN A 64 -1.63 -24.23 -9.27
C GLN A 64 -0.97 -25.35 -8.46
N GLU A 65 -0.59 -25.07 -7.21
CA GLU A 65 0.00 -26.07 -6.33
C GLU A 65 -1.00 -27.21 -6.03
N VAL A 66 -2.26 -26.86 -5.76
CA VAL A 66 -3.33 -27.85 -5.56
C VAL A 66 -3.51 -28.71 -6.81
N CYS A 67 -3.57 -28.13 -8.02
CA CYS A 67 -3.69 -28.90 -9.27
C CYS A 67 -2.53 -29.89 -9.45
N ARG A 68 -1.31 -29.49 -9.08
CA ARG A 68 -0.10 -30.32 -9.21
C ARG A 68 -0.19 -31.59 -8.36
N LEU A 69 -0.80 -31.53 -7.18
CA LEU A 69 -1.03 -32.70 -6.33
C LEU A 69 -1.88 -33.79 -7.02
N PHE A 70 -2.77 -33.40 -7.93
CA PHE A 70 -3.62 -34.32 -8.70
C PHE A 70 -3.04 -34.66 -10.09
N GLY A 71 -1.79 -34.26 -10.37
CA GLY A 71 -1.19 -34.44 -11.69
C GLY A 71 -1.90 -33.68 -12.81
N GLN A 72 -2.61 -32.61 -12.46
CA GLN A 72 -3.31 -31.72 -13.38
C GLN A 72 -2.55 -30.39 -13.52
N SER A 73 -2.91 -29.61 -14.54
CA SER A 73 -2.42 -28.23 -14.68
C SER A 73 -3.54 -27.22 -14.46
N LEU A 74 -3.18 -26.03 -13.99
CA LEU A 74 -4.13 -24.93 -13.83
C LEU A 74 -4.45 -24.32 -15.21
N GLY A 75 -5.73 -24.29 -15.55
CA GLY A 75 -6.24 -23.69 -16.78
C GLY A 75 -6.50 -22.19 -16.66
N LYS A 76 -7.30 -21.65 -17.59
CA LYS A 76 -7.64 -20.22 -17.58
C LYS A 76 -8.58 -19.89 -16.40
N PRO A 77 -8.56 -18.65 -15.90
CA PRO A 77 -9.57 -18.20 -14.95
C PRO A 77 -10.96 -18.22 -15.59
N LEU A 78 -11.95 -18.64 -14.81
CA LEU A 78 -13.37 -18.61 -15.15
C LEU A 78 -14.10 -17.49 -14.41
N LEU A 79 -13.70 -17.25 -13.16
CA LEU A 79 -14.25 -16.20 -12.31
C LEU A 79 -13.14 -15.67 -11.41
N ILE A 80 -13.07 -14.35 -11.27
CA ILE A 80 -12.28 -13.67 -10.25
C ILE A 80 -13.21 -12.63 -9.63
N ARG A 81 -13.30 -12.62 -8.31
CA ARG A 81 -14.18 -11.73 -7.56
C ARG A 81 -13.45 -11.23 -6.32
N GLU A 82 -13.46 -9.93 -6.10
CA GLU A 82 -13.13 -9.36 -4.80
C GLU A 82 -14.29 -9.62 -3.85
N GLU A 83 -14.01 -10.29 -2.74
CA GLU A 83 -15.01 -10.58 -1.70
C GLU A 83 -14.99 -9.52 -0.61
N GLU A 84 -13.81 -8.99 -0.29
CA GLU A 84 -13.63 -8.06 0.81
C GLU A 84 -12.35 -7.24 0.60
N THR A 85 -12.45 -5.94 0.89
CA THR A 85 -11.31 -5.04 0.98
C THR A 85 -11.37 -4.37 2.34
N LYS A 86 -10.27 -4.43 3.09
CA LYS A 86 -10.13 -3.70 4.36
C LYS A 86 -9.00 -2.72 4.24
N GLU A 87 -9.24 -1.53 4.76
CA GLU A 87 -8.26 -0.47 4.93
C GLU A 87 -8.31 0.01 6.37
N TRP A 88 -7.15 0.23 6.97
CA TRP A 88 -7.04 0.75 8.33
C TRP A 88 -5.72 1.51 8.49
N GLY A 89 -5.65 2.36 9.50
CA GLY A 89 -4.53 3.30 9.66
C GLY A 89 -4.54 4.41 8.60
N GLY A 90 -3.59 5.33 8.67
CA GLY A 90 -3.47 6.43 7.69
C GLY A 90 -4.51 7.54 7.81
N HIS A 91 -5.45 7.44 8.76
CA HIS A 91 -6.42 8.47 9.06
C HIS A 91 -5.95 9.31 10.25
N ILE A 92 -5.94 10.62 10.08
CA ILE A 92 -5.46 11.56 11.09
C ILE A 92 -6.54 11.83 12.14
N ASP A 93 -7.80 11.50 11.85
CA ASP A 93 -8.95 11.74 12.74
C ASP A 93 -9.29 10.57 13.67
N SER A 94 -8.35 9.63 13.89
CA SER A 94 -8.51 8.63 14.94
C SER A 94 -8.31 9.26 16.33
N HIS A 95 -9.25 10.10 16.79
CA HIS A 95 -9.41 10.58 18.18
C HIS A 95 -8.14 10.48 19.06
N LEU A 96 -7.08 11.20 18.70
CA LEU A 96 -5.92 11.32 19.56
C LEU A 96 -6.23 12.43 20.56
N SER A 97 -6.58 12.02 21.78
CA SER A 97 -6.74 12.85 22.98
C SER A 97 -5.45 13.54 23.43
N SER A 98 -4.35 13.36 22.68
CA SER A 98 -3.06 14.01 22.89
C SER A 98 -2.86 15.14 21.88
N SER A 99 -2.47 16.32 22.35
CA SER A 99 -2.04 17.43 21.47
C SER A 99 -1.01 16.93 20.44
N PRO A 100 -1.10 17.29 19.15
CA PRO A 100 -0.11 16.91 18.14
C PRO A 100 1.32 17.29 18.55
N ASP A 101 1.51 18.28 19.43
CA ASP A 101 2.82 18.71 19.92
C ASP A 101 3.47 17.73 20.92
N SER A 102 2.75 16.76 21.47
CA SER A 102 3.33 15.78 22.40
C SER A 102 3.85 14.51 21.72
N MET A 103 3.57 14.31 20.44
CA MET A 103 3.96 13.11 19.71
C MET A 103 5.34 13.20 19.10
N THR A 104 6.13 12.15 19.29
CA THR A 104 7.41 11.94 18.60
C THR A 104 7.21 11.80 17.09
N LEU A 105 8.27 12.05 16.31
CA LEU A 105 8.24 11.89 14.84
C LEU A 105 7.84 10.47 14.42
N GLN A 106 8.34 9.46 15.14
CA GLN A 106 8.07 8.06 14.86
C GLN A 106 6.58 7.72 15.05
N GLU A 107 5.96 8.19 16.14
CA GLU A 107 4.53 7.98 16.39
C GLU A 107 3.66 8.65 15.33
N ARG A 108 4.06 9.84 14.86
CA ARG A 108 3.35 10.54 13.78
C ARG A 108 3.40 9.76 12.46
N ILE A 109 4.56 9.20 12.12
CA ILE A 109 4.72 8.34 10.93
C ILE A 109 3.87 7.07 11.08
N GLN A 110 3.93 6.43 12.25
CA GLN A 110 3.15 5.22 12.51
C GLN A 110 1.65 5.47 12.38
N ASN A 111 1.14 6.57 12.94
CA ASN A 111 -0.28 6.92 12.85
C ASN A 111 -0.71 7.27 11.42
N ALA A 112 0.16 7.91 10.65
CA ALA A 112 -0.08 8.20 9.25
C ALA A 112 0.13 7.00 8.32
N THR A 113 0.61 5.86 8.81
CA THR A 113 0.84 4.67 7.97
C THR A 113 -0.50 4.00 7.64
N ALA A 114 -0.82 3.93 6.36
CA ALA A 114 -1.99 3.21 5.85
C ALA A 114 -1.68 1.72 5.58
N TYR A 115 -2.66 0.86 5.87
CA TYR A 115 -2.62 -0.57 5.61
C TYR A 115 -3.86 -0.97 4.81
N ALA A 116 -3.69 -1.96 3.93
CA ALA A 116 -4.81 -2.56 3.22
C ALA A 116 -4.66 -4.09 3.13
N SER A 117 -5.80 -4.77 3.04
CA SER A 117 -5.87 -6.18 2.68
C SER A 117 -7.03 -6.43 1.74
N CYS A 118 -6.88 -7.44 0.90
CA CYS A 118 -7.91 -7.86 -0.04
C CYS A 118 -8.09 -9.38 0.05
N ARG A 119 -9.35 -9.81 0.11
CA ARG A 119 -9.76 -11.20 -0.02
C ARG A 119 -10.45 -11.37 -1.36
N VAL A 120 -9.98 -12.34 -2.12
CA VAL A 120 -10.53 -12.67 -3.43
C VAL A 120 -10.97 -14.13 -3.47
N PHE A 121 -12.00 -14.37 -4.27
CA PHE A 121 -12.42 -15.68 -4.69
C PHE A 121 -12.10 -15.83 -6.18
N ALA A 122 -11.48 -16.95 -6.55
CA ALA A 122 -11.22 -17.24 -7.94
C ALA A 122 -11.48 -18.71 -8.28
N VAL A 123 -12.05 -18.92 -9.47
CA VAL A 123 -12.31 -20.24 -10.05
C VAL A 123 -11.49 -20.35 -11.32
N PHE A 124 -10.80 -21.47 -11.47
CA PHE A 124 -9.99 -21.77 -12.64
C PHE A 124 -10.45 -23.10 -13.23
N GLU A 125 -10.24 -23.24 -14.54
CA GLU A 125 -10.31 -24.55 -15.17
C GLU A 125 -9.20 -25.46 -14.62
N ILE A 126 -9.48 -26.76 -14.56
CA ILE A 126 -8.46 -27.79 -14.34
C ILE A 126 -8.23 -28.49 -15.68
N LYS A 127 -6.96 -28.55 -16.10
CA LYS A 127 -6.57 -29.19 -17.35
C LYS A 127 -5.96 -30.57 -17.08
N GLY A 128 -6.46 -31.53 -17.87
CA GLY A 128 -5.98 -32.91 -17.95
C GLY A 128 -4.45 -33.02 -18.05
N LYS A 129 -3.93 -34.19 -17.66
CA LYS A 129 -2.53 -34.54 -17.81
C LYS A 129 -2.14 -34.42 -19.28
N GLU A 130 -1.15 -33.59 -19.59
CA GLU A 130 -0.61 -33.48 -20.95
C GLU A 130 -0.03 -34.85 -21.32
N ASN A 131 -0.77 -35.64 -22.10
CA ASN A 131 -0.26 -36.89 -22.64
C ASN A 131 0.88 -36.51 -23.58
N ARG A 132 2.13 -36.71 -23.14
CA ARG A 132 3.27 -36.85 -24.06
C ARG A 132 2.95 -38.04 -24.96
N ARG A 133 2.29 -37.75 -26.08
CA ARG A 133 2.15 -38.68 -27.18
C ARG A 133 3.56 -38.85 -27.71
N ASN A 134 4.26 -39.87 -27.22
CA ASN A 134 5.54 -40.27 -27.77
C ASN A 134 5.32 -40.53 -29.26
N LYS A 135 5.74 -39.59 -30.11
CA LYS A 135 5.96 -39.85 -31.52
C LYS A 135 7.22 -40.73 -31.60
N PHE A 136 7.04 -42.03 -31.42
CA PHE A 136 7.99 -42.99 -31.95
C PHE A 136 7.74 -43.02 -33.46
N LEU A 137 8.65 -42.38 -34.19
CA LEU A 137 8.90 -42.60 -35.61
C LEU A 137 9.79 -43.83 -35.75
#